data_AF-A0A7X9LXW1-F1
#
_entry.id   AF-A0A7X9LXW1-F1
#
_cell.length_a   1.000
_cell.length_b   1.000
_cell.length_c   1.000
_cell.angle_alpha   90.00
_cell.angle_beta   90.00
_cell.angle_gamma   90.00
#
_symmetry.space_group_name_H-M   'P 1'
#
loop_
_entity.id
_entity.type
_entity.pdbx_description
1 polymer ?
#
loop_
_entity_poly.entity_id
_entity_poly.type
_entity_poly.pdbx_seq_one_letter_code
_entity_poly.pdbx_strand_id
1 'polypeptide(L)' 'MPLLREAVENLRLVFINRLIRIGAYKQSDPMLHKLTLSELIDEYKNTKKDYKTKQRKQS' A
#
# COMPACT_ATOMS: atom_id res chain seq x y z
N MET A 1 15.55 22.90 1.98
CA MET A 1 14.21 22.60 1.42
C MET A 1 13.74 21.23 1.90
N PRO A 2 13.06 21.13 3.06
CA PRO A 2 12.60 19.85 3.62
C PRO A 2 11.36 19.24 2.91
N LEU A 3 10.76 19.98 1.97
CA LEU A 3 9.49 19.66 1.32
C LEU A 3 9.46 18.30 0.60
N LEU A 4 10.58 17.86 0.01
CA LEU A 4 10.62 16.60 -0.74
C LEU A 4 10.55 15.37 0.18
N ARG A 5 11.27 15.41 1.31
CA ARG A 5 11.26 14.31 2.28
C ARG A 5 9.87 14.14 2.89
N GLU A 6 9.27 15.26 3.29
CA GLU A 6 7.93 15.28 3.86
C GLU A 6 6.87 14.81 2.85
N ALA A 7 6.96 15.25 1.58
CA ALA A 7 6.07 14.76 0.52
C ALA A 7 6.17 13.25 0.30
N VAL A 8 7.40 12.69 0.34
CA VAL A 8 7.62 11.24 0.20
C VAL A 8 7.06 10.47 1.40
N GLU A 9 7.24 10.98 2.62
CA GLU A 9 6.70 10.36 3.84
C GLU A 9 5.17 10.40 3.87
N ASN A 10 4.57 11.53 3.50
CA ASN A 10 3.12 11.66 3.34
C ASN A 10 2.58 10.66 2.33
N LEU A 11 3.26 10.49 1.19
CA LEU A 11 2.86 9.52 0.18
C LEU A 11 2.99 8.08 0.68
N ARG A 12 4.05 7.74 1.44
CA ARG A 12 4.18 6.42 2.10
C ARG A 12 2.99 6.14 3.00
N LEU A 13 2.61 7.07 3.87
CA LEU A 13 1.49 6.92 4.79
C LEU A 13 0.17 6.68 4.05
N VAL A 14 -0.06 7.36 2.92
CA VAL A 14 -1.24 7.14 2.08
C VAL A 14 -1.30 5.69 1.56
N PHE A 15 -0.19 5.14 1.08
CA PHE A 15 -0.17 3.75 0.58
C PHE A 15 -0.29 2.72 1.71
N ILE A 16 0.37 2.94 2.85
CA ILE A 16 0.22 2.08 4.04
C ILE A 16 -1.25 2.00 4.47
N ASN A 17 -1.92 3.15 4.61
CA ASN A 17 -3.32 3.21 4.99
C ASN A 17 -4.23 2.52 3.96
N ARG A 18 -3.92 2.65 2.66
CA ARG A 18 -4.65 1.95 1.61
C ARG A 18 -4.48 0.43 1.69
N LEU A 19 -3.26 -0.06 1.89
CA LEU A 19 -2.95 -1.48 2.04
C LEU A 19 -3.64 -2.10 3.27
N ILE A 20 -3.68 -1.36 4.38
CA ILE A 20 -4.43 -1.77 5.58
C ILE A 20 -5.94 -1.81 5.29
N ARG A 21 -6.48 -0.77 4.62
CA ARG A 21 -7.91 -0.65 4.34
C ARG A 21 -8.44 -1.75 3.41
N ILE A 22 -7.62 -2.23 2.47
CA ILE A 22 -7.99 -3.37 1.61
C ILE A 22 -7.79 -4.73 2.28
N GLY A 23 -7.28 -4.75 3.52
CA GLY A 23 -7.04 -5.98 4.29
C GLY A 23 -5.81 -6.76 3.85
N ALA A 24 -4.89 -6.15 3.09
CA ALA A 24 -3.65 -6.81 2.67
C ALA A 24 -2.65 -6.93 3.82
N TYR A 25 -2.65 -5.98 4.75
CA TYR A 25 -1.76 -5.95 5.91
C TYR A 25 -2.50 -5.50 7.17
N LYS A 26 -1.95 -5.86 8.33
CA LYS A 26 -2.43 -5.40 9.64
C LYS A 26 -1.76 -4.07 10.01
N GLN A 27 -2.46 -3.20 10.73
CA GLN A 27 -1.91 -1.93 11.20
C GLN A 27 -0.67 -2.10 12.10
N SER A 28 -0.60 -3.20 12.84
CA SER A 28 0.53 -3.52 13.72
C SER A 28 1.68 -4.22 13.00
N ASP A 29 1.63 -4.38 11.68
CA ASP A 29 2.65 -5.12 10.95
C ASP A 29 3.92 -4.27 10.77
N PRO A 30 5.05 -4.64 11.42
CA PRO A 30 6.28 -3.87 11.31
C PRO A 30 6.89 -3.94 9.90
N MET A 31 6.47 -4.87 9.03
CA MET A 31 6.94 -4.89 7.65
C MET A 31 6.47 -3.68 6.85
N LEU A 32 5.24 -3.20 7.05
CA LEU A 32 4.69 -2.03 6.32
C LEU A 32 5.58 -0.79 6.47
N HIS A 33 6.15 -0.59 7.67
CA HIS A 33 7.00 0.56 7.98
C HIS A 33 8.44 0.39 7.48
N LYS A 34 8.85 -0.83 7.11
CA LYS A 34 10.16 -1.12 6.50
C LYS A 34 10.16 -0.94 4.98
N LEU A 35 8.98 -1.04 4.36
CA LEU A 35 8.85 -0.86 2.91
C LEU A 35 9.14 0.57 2.49
N THR A 36 9.90 0.69 1.40
CA THR A 36 10.11 1.93 0.65
C THR A 36 8.83 2.34 -0.06
N LEU A 37 8.79 3.59 -0.51
CA LEU A 37 7.63 4.11 -1.24
C LEU A 37 7.33 3.29 -2.51
N SER A 38 8.35 2.91 -3.27
CA SER A 38 8.20 2.11 -4.49
C SER A 38 7.61 0.73 -4.20
N GLU A 39 8.10 0.06 -3.16
CA GLU A 39 7.57 -1.25 -2.74
C GLU A 39 6.12 -1.15 -2.29
N LEU A 40 5.75 -0.12 -1.53
CA LEU A 40 4.35 0.12 -1.14
C LEU A 40 3.43 0.35 -2.34
N ILE A 41 3.92 1.03 -3.38
CA ILE A 41 3.19 1.26 -4.62
C ILE A 41 2.98 -0.05 -5.38
N ASP A 42 4.03 -0.87 -5.51
CA ASP A 42 3.96 -2.14 -6.23
C ASP A 42 3.09 -3.16 -5.50
N GLU A 43 3.21 -3.23 -4.18
CA GLU A 43 2.33 -4.03 -3.33
C GLU A 43 0.86 -3.61 -3.49
N TYR A 44 0.59 -2.30 -3.50
CA TYR A 44 -0.76 -1.79 -3.72
C TYR A 44 -1.31 -2.11 -5.13
N LYS A 45 -0.47 -2.08 -6.16
CA LYS A 45 -0.86 -2.47 -7.53
C LYS A 45 -1.16 -3.97 -7.61
N ASN A 46 -0.31 -4.81 -6.99
CA ASN A 46 -0.46 -6.26 -6.98
C ASN A 46 -1.75 -6.67 -6.24
N THR A 47 -1.92 -6.18 -5.01
CA THR A 47 -3.13 -6.42 -4.20
C THR A 47 -4.42 -5.96 -4.90
N LYS A 48 -4.39 -4.81 -5.59
CA LYS A 48 -5.53 -4.33 -6.39
C LYS A 48 -5.83 -5.24 -7.60
N LYS A 49 -4.81 -5.82 -8.22
CA LYS A 49 -4.96 -6.78 -9.33
C LYS A 49 -5.59 -8.09 -8.84
N ASP A 50 -5.19 -8.57 -7.66
CA ASP A 50 -5.77 -9.77 -7.06
C ASP A 50 -7.22 -9.56 -6.63
N TYR A 51 -7.55 -8.38 -6.09
CA TYR A 51 -8.94 -8.02 -5.78
C TYR A 51 -9.84 -8.02 -7.02
N LYS A 52 -9.37 -7.45 -8.15
CA LYS A 52 -10.10 -7.48 -9.43
C LYS A 52 -10.25 -8.88 -10.01
N THR A 53 -9.27 -9.75 -9.80
CA THR A 53 -9.29 -11.12 -10.31
C THR A 53 -10.26 -12.00 -9.52
N LYS A 54 -10.39 -11.77 -8.21
CA LYS A 54 -11.38 -12.47 -7.36
C LYS A 54 -12.83 -12.11 -7.68
N GLN A 55 -13.12 -10.90 -8.19
CA GLN A 55 -14.48 -10.52 -8.60
C GLN A 55 -14.94 -11.17 -9.93
N ARG A 56 -14.02 -11.65 -10.78
CA ARG A 56 -14.37 -12.26 -12.09
C ARG A 56 -14.68 -13.75 -12.05
N LYS A 57 -14.49 -14.43 -10.91
CA LYS A 57 -14.78 -15.87 -10.76
C LYS A 57 -16.15 -16.16 -10.10
N GLN A 58 -16.99 -15.15 -9.92
CA GLN A 58 -18.34 -15.28 -9.35
C GLN A 58 -19.43 -14.71 -10.30
N SER A 59 -19.17 -14.65 -11.59
CA SER A 59 -20.18 -14.35 -12.61
C SER A 59 -20.26 -15.46 -13.64
#